data_AF-A0A1F8WL34-F1
#
_entry.id   AF-A0A1F8WL34-F1
#
_cell.length_a   1.000
_cell.length_b   1.000
_cell.length_c   1.000
_cell.angle_alpha   90.00
_cell.angle_beta   90.00
_cell.angle_gamma   90.00
#
_symmetry.space_group_name_H-M   'P 1'
#
loop_
_entity.id
_entity.type
_entity.pdbx_description
1 polymer ?
#
loop_
_entity_poly.entity_id
_entity_poly.type
_entity_poly.pdbx_seq_one_letter_code
_entity_poly.pdbx_strand_id
1 'polypeptide(L)'
;MHPEKSLPKDVQKLFSVLLQHFIPPPPDLNLDGIERSINHILARYILALSPLLRYGLLILLKFFEWGPFFFGFGLIRFSNLNFNLQLKYIDKWNHSRVNQLREFLNGVRGMIMAAAMMDKRIWEYVGYAPEEHIHEKIKQHEQLMSSMEV
;
A
#
# COMPACT_ATOMS: atom_id res chain seq x y z
N MET A 1 -13.24 21.90 5.63
CA MET A 1 -11.85 21.68 5.18
C MET A 1 -11.00 21.36 6.41
N HIS A 2 -10.75 20.08 6.69
CA HIS A 2 -9.71 19.74 7.65
C HIS A 2 -8.36 20.00 6.98
N PRO A 3 -7.37 20.61 7.66
CA PRO A 3 -6.02 20.72 7.09
C PRO A 3 -5.61 19.32 6.66
N GLU A 4 -5.22 19.15 5.39
CA GLU A 4 -4.76 17.87 4.85
C GLU A 4 -3.59 17.41 5.71
N LYS A 5 -3.89 16.54 6.67
CA LYS A 5 -2.86 15.92 7.50
C LYS A 5 -2.18 14.91 6.58
N SER A 6 -1.06 15.32 5.99
CA SER A 6 -0.19 14.41 5.27
C SER A 6 0.63 13.59 6.26
N LEU A 7 1.04 12.40 5.87
CA LEU A 7 2.04 11.63 6.62
C LEU A 7 3.39 12.36 6.66
N PRO A 8 4.28 12.03 7.60
CA PRO A 8 5.67 12.49 7.55
C PRO A 8 6.32 12.18 6.20
N LYS A 9 7.13 13.10 5.66
CA LYS A 9 7.74 12.96 4.31
C LYS A 9 8.56 11.68 4.13
N ASP A 10 9.21 11.23 5.19
CA ASP A 10 10.01 10.01 5.16
C ASP A 10 9.17 8.73 5.15
N VAL A 11 7.99 8.75 5.80
CA VAL A 11 7.00 7.68 5.68
C VAL A 11 6.42 7.62 4.26
N GLN A 12 6.12 8.78 3.67
CA GLN A 12 5.68 8.84 2.27
C GLN A 12 6.74 8.29 1.31
N LYS A 13 8.00 8.67 1.51
CA LYS A 13 9.14 8.14 0.73
C LYS A 13 9.25 6.62 0.88
N LEU A 14 9.14 6.09 2.10
CA LEU A 14 9.16 4.66 2.36
C LEU A 14 8.04 3.94 1.58
N PHE A 15 6.81 4.47 1.60
CA PHE A 15 5.70 3.88 0.87
C PHE A 15 5.89 3.94 -0.65
N SER A 16 6.41 5.05 -1.20
CA SER A 16 6.75 5.13 -2.62
C SER A 16 7.77 4.06 -3.04
N VAL A 17 8.83 3.86 -2.25
CA VAL A 17 9.82 2.80 -2.53
C VAL A 17 9.18 1.42 -2.43
N LEU A 18 8.40 1.14 -1.38
CA LEU A 18 7.74 -0.16 -1.20
C LEU A 18 6.70 -0.44 -2.30
N LEU A 19 5.99 0.58 -2.77
CA LEU A 19 5.04 0.46 -3.88
C LEU A 19 5.72 -0.11 -5.12
N GLN A 20 6.91 0.38 -5.47
CA GLN A 20 7.68 -0.10 -6.64
C GLN A 20 8.05 -1.59 -6.55
N HIS A 21 8.16 -2.14 -5.34
CA HIS A 21 8.42 -3.57 -5.11
C HIS A 21 7.17 -4.44 -5.09
N PHE A 22 6.02 -3.88 -4.71
CA PHE A 22 4.77 -4.63 -4.58
C PHE A 22 3.88 -4.54 -5.81
N ILE A 23 3.95 -3.43 -6.52
CA ILE A 23 3.24 -3.15 -7.76
C ILE A 23 4.30 -2.66 -8.74
N PRO A 24 4.89 -3.54 -9.57
CA PRO A 24 5.88 -3.12 -10.53
C PRO A 24 5.26 -2.04 -11.45
N PRO A 25 5.91 -0.88 -11.64
CA PRO A 25 5.42 0.14 -12.54
C PRO A 25 5.18 -0.46 -13.92
N PRO A 26 4.05 -0.14 -14.59
CA PRO A 26 3.96 -0.36 -16.02
C PRO A 26 5.06 0.43 -16.72
N PRO A 27 5.67 -0.09 -17.79
CA PRO A 27 6.75 0.58 -18.51
C PRO A 27 6.40 2.00 -18.99
N ASP A 28 5.10 2.32 -19.17
CA ASP A 28 4.62 3.57 -19.76
C ASP A 28 3.76 4.45 -18.83
N LEU A 29 3.59 4.07 -17.55
CA LEU A 29 2.72 4.82 -16.64
C LEU A 29 3.56 5.78 -15.77
N ASN A 30 3.35 7.08 -15.94
CA ASN A 30 3.99 8.09 -15.09
C ASN A 30 3.50 7.93 -13.64
N LEU A 31 4.37 7.41 -12.78
CA LEU A 31 4.09 7.08 -11.39
C LEU A 31 3.88 8.31 -10.49
N ASP A 32 4.37 9.49 -10.86
CA ASP A 32 4.38 10.68 -9.99
C ASP A 32 2.98 11.11 -9.53
N GLY A 33 1.97 10.86 -10.36
CA GLY A 33 0.56 11.14 -10.05
C GLY A 33 -0.11 10.03 -9.23
N ILE A 34 0.36 8.80 -9.34
CA ILE A 34 -0.19 7.62 -8.68
C ILE A 34 0.38 7.50 -7.27
N GLU A 35 1.68 7.71 -7.11
CA GLU A 35 2.34 7.73 -5.81
C GLU A 35 1.72 8.78 -4.88
N ARG A 36 1.39 9.97 -5.39
CA ARG A 36 0.71 11.02 -4.62
C ARG A 36 -0.70 10.61 -4.18
N SER A 37 -1.47 10.01 -5.09
CA SER A 37 -2.82 9.51 -4.80
C SER A 37 -2.80 8.41 -3.74
N ILE A 38 -1.91 7.42 -3.90
CA ILE A 38 -1.73 6.32 -2.95
C ILE A 38 -1.28 6.85 -1.59
N ASN A 39 -0.30 7.75 -1.54
CA ASN A 39 0.13 8.37 -0.29
C ASN A 39 -0.99 9.15 0.40
N HIS A 40 -1.85 9.83 -0.36
CA HIS A 40 -3.03 10.50 0.19
C HIS A 40 -4.03 9.51 0.79
N ILE A 41 -4.31 8.39 0.12
CA ILE A 41 -5.21 7.34 0.62
C ILE A 41 -4.63 6.67 1.88
N LEU A 42 -3.33 6.32 1.86
CA LEU A 42 -2.63 5.76 3.01
C LEU A 42 -2.63 6.73 4.20
N ALA A 43 -2.46 8.03 3.95
CA ALA A 43 -2.56 9.04 5.01
C ALA A 43 -3.95 9.02 5.66
N ARG A 44 -5.02 8.93 4.87
CA ARG A 44 -6.39 8.82 5.41
C ARG A 44 -6.58 7.57 6.25
N TYR A 45 -6.09 6.40 5.81
CA TYR A 45 -6.16 5.17 6.59
C TYR A 45 -5.41 5.26 7.91
N ILE A 46 -4.15 5.68 7.88
CA ILE A 46 -3.30 5.78 9.08
C ILE A 46 -3.84 6.82 10.06
N LEU A 47 -4.41 7.92 9.54
CA LEU A 47 -5.02 8.97 10.36
C LEU A 47 -6.44 8.66 10.83
N ALA A 48 -7.08 7.62 10.30
CA ALA A 48 -8.32 7.09 10.85
C ALA A 48 -8.08 6.10 12.00
N LEU A 49 -6.89 5.50 12.09
CA LEU A 49 -6.53 4.60 13.19
C LEU A 49 -6.59 5.32 14.55
N SER A 50 -6.92 4.55 15.59
CA SER A 50 -6.82 5.01 16.98
C SER A 50 -5.40 5.51 17.28
N PRO A 51 -5.22 6.50 18.16
CA PRO A 51 -3.90 7.10 18.41
C PRO A 51 -2.82 6.07 18.74
N LEU A 52 -3.14 5.07 19.59
CA LEU A 52 -2.21 4.01 19.97
C LEU A 52 -1.73 3.19 18.76
N LEU A 53 -2.67 2.74 17.91
CA LEU A 53 -2.34 1.97 16.70
C LEU A 53 -1.56 2.80 15.69
N ARG A 54 -1.93 4.08 15.53
CA ARG A 54 -1.21 5.00 14.65
C ARG A 54 0.24 5.18 15.09
N TYR A 55 0.48 5.48 16.37
CA TYR A 55 1.83 5.66 16.88
C TYR A 55 2.63 4.37 16.79
N GLY A 56 2.03 3.22 17.16
CA GLY A 56 2.66 1.91 17.01
C GLY A 56 3.08 1.61 15.57
N LEU A 57 2.19 1.84 14.61
CA LEU A 57 2.47 1.67 13.18
C LEU A 57 3.61 2.58 12.72
N LEU A 58 3.57 3.87 13.08
CA LEU A 58 4.62 4.82 12.69
C LEU A 58 5.99 4.44 13.27
N ILE A 59 6.03 3.96 14.53
CA ILE A 59 7.27 3.47 15.14
C ILE A 59 7.78 2.24 14.40
N LEU A 60 6.92 1.29 14.06
CA LEU A 60 7.31 0.09 13.31
C LEU A 60 7.81 0.43 11.90
N LEU A 61 7.20 1.40 11.21
CA LEU A 61 7.68 1.88 9.91
C LEU A 61 9.07 2.51 10.03
N LYS A 62 9.34 3.27 11.10
CA LYS A 62 10.67 3.84 11.37
C LYS A 62 11.69 2.74 11.68
N PHE A 63 11.28 1.74 12.45
CA PHE A 63 12.10 0.57 12.72
C PHE A 63 12.43 -0.20 11.44
N PHE A 64 11.48 -0.34 10.52
CA PHE A 64 11.72 -0.94 9.20
C PHE A 64 12.67 -0.10 8.35
N GLU A 65 12.50 1.23 8.31
CA GLU A 65 13.34 2.15 7.55
C GLU A 65 14.81 2.14 8.02
N TRP A 66 15.04 2.01 9.34
CA TRP A 66 16.37 1.90 9.93
C TRP A 66 16.86 0.47 10.11
N GLY A 67 15.99 -0.51 9.90
CA GLY A 67 16.28 -1.92 10.08
C GLY A 67 17.48 -2.44 9.27
N PRO A 68 17.81 -1.95 8.06
CA PRO A 68 18.96 -2.44 7.31
C PRO A 68 20.28 -2.40 8.09
N PHE A 69 20.42 -1.46 9.04
CA PHE A 69 21.54 -1.40 9.97
C PHE A 69 21.72 -2.70 10.76
N PHE A 70 20.66 -3.23 11.33
CA PHE A 70 20.68 -4.46 12.13
C PHE A 70 20.88 -5.73 11.28
N PHE A 71 20.56 -5.67 9.99
CA PHE A 71 20.68 -6.82 9.08
C PHE A 71 21.96 -6.82 8.23
N GLY A 72 22.92 -5.93 8.53
CA GLY A 72 24.24 -5.91 7.90
C GLY A 72 24.30 -5.22 6.53
N PHE A 73 23.36 -4.32 6.22
CA PHE A 73 23.35 -3.55 4.97
C PHE A 73 24.03 -2.17 5.08
N GLY A 74 24.69 -1.91 6.22
CA GLY A 74 25.34 -0.64 6.53
C GLY A 74 24.44 0.38 7.24
N LEU A 75 25.01 1.54 7.59
CA LEU A 75 24.30 2.67 8.22
C LEU A 75 23.46 3.47 7.19
N ILE A 76 22.71 2.74 6.36
CA ILE A 76 21.90 3.30 5.28
C ILE A 76 20.44 2.93 5.53
N ARG A 77 19.55 3.91 5.36
CA ARG A 77 18.11 3.68 5.46
C ARG A 77 17.60 2.84 4.29
N PHE A 78 16.55 2.06 4.51
CA PHE A 78 15.95 1.21 3.48
C PHE A 78 15.61 2.00 2.20
N SER A 79 14.95 3.15 2.33
CA SER A 79 14.57 3.99 1.18
C SER A 79 15.77 4.54 0.36
N ASN A 80 17.00 4.42 0.88
CA ASN A 80 18.23 4.86 0.23
C ASN A 80 19.10 3.70 -0.28
N LEU A 81 18.73 2.45 0.02
CA LEU A 81 19.41 1.29 -0.56
C LEU A 81 19.18 1.21 -2.07
N ASN A 82 20.09 0.55 -2.79
CA ASN A 82 19.82 0.22 -4.19
C ASN A 82 18.69 -0.82 -4.29
N PHE A 83 18.02 -0.87 -5.44
CA PHE A 83 16.85 -1.74 -5.66
C PHE A 83 17.12 -3.22 -5.31
N ASN A 84 18.29 -3.74 -5.69
CA ASN A 84 18.67 -5.14 -5.41
C ASN A 84 18.86 -5.42 -3.90
N LEU A 85 19.42 -4.48 -3.15
CA LEU A 85 19.59 -4.58 -1.70
C LEU A 85 18.26 -4.38 -0.99
N GLN A 86 17.37 -3.53 -1.50
CA GLN A 86 15.99 -3.41 -1.00
C GLN A 86 15.25 -4.73 -1.13
N LEU A 87 15.33 -5.40 -2.28
CA LEU A 87 14.74 -6.73 -2.48
C LEU A 87 15.29 -7.76 -1.50
N LYS A 88 16.62 -7.82 -1.34
CA LYS A 88 17.26 -8.73 -0.35
C LYS A 88 16.82 -8.43 1.08
N TYR A 89 16.60 -7.16 1.42
CA TYR A 89 16.13 -6.77 2.73
C TYR A 89 14.67 -7.17 2.97
N ILE A 90 13.78 -6.89 2.01
CA ILE A 90 12.38 -7.33 2.01
C ILE A 90 12.31 -8.86 2.15
N ASP A 91 13.16 -9.58 1.41
CA ASP A 91 13.22 -11.04 1.44
C ASP A 91 13.60 -11.59 2.83
N LYS A 92 14.57 -10.95 3.51
CA LYS A 92 14.91 -11.29 4.90
C LYS A 92 13.74 -11.07 5.86
N TRP A 93 12.91 -10.05 5.64
CA TRP A 93 11.73 -9.81 6.46
C TRP A 93 10.64 -10.86 6.21
N ASN A 94 10.37 -11.20 4.95
CA ASN A 94 9.41 -12.24 4.57
C ASN A 94 9.79 -13.62 5.14
N HIS A 95 11.09 -13.94 5.16
CA HIS A 95 11.61 -15.20 5.67
C HIS A 95 12.13 -15.11 7.11
N SER A 96 11.84 -14.01 7.82
CA SER A 96 12.25 -13.83 9.22
C SER A 96 11.63 -14.93 10.08
N ARG A 97 12.35 -15.41 11.12
CA ARG A 97 11.79 -16.36 12.09
C ARG A 97 10.77 -15.73 13.02
N VAL A 98 10.78 -14.40 13.16
CA VAL A 98 9.87 -13.65 14.03
C VAL A 98 8.56 -13.38 13.29
N ASN A 99 7.47 -14.00 13.74
CA ASN A 99 6.16 -13.91 13.07
C ASN A 99 5.69 -12.46 12.92
N GLN A 100 5.90 -11.63 13.94
CA GLN A 100 5.46 -10.24 13.98
C GLN A 100 6.11 -9.40 12.87
N LEU A 101 7.34 -9.71 12.46
CA LEU A 101 8.00 -8.99 11.36
C LEU A 101 7.38 -9.35 10.01
N ARG A 102 7.03 -10.62 9.80
CA ARG A 102 6.32 -11.08 8.59
C ARG A 102 4.92 -10.48 8.51
N GLU A 103 4.16 -10.56 9.59
CA GLU A 103 2.81 -10.00 9.67
C GLU A 103 2.80 -8.48 9.48
N PHE A 104 3.77 -7.78 10.05
CA PHE A 104 3.94 -6.35 9.80
C PHE A 104 4.15 -6.06 8.31
N LEU A 105 5.07 -6.76 7.65
CA LEU A 105 5.35 -6.53 6.23
C LEU A 105 4.15 -6.90 5.34
N ASN A 106 3.44 -7.99 5.65
CA ASN A 106 2.20 -8.37 4.98
C ASN A 106 1.10 -7.33 5.17
N GLY A 107 0.96 -6.78 6.39
CA GLY A 107 0.03 -5.69 6.67
C GLY A 107 0.35 -4.43 5.88
N VAL A 108 1.63 -4.03 5.80
CA VAL A 108 2.08 -2.89 4.99
C VAL A 108 1.81 -3.14 3.50
N ARG A 109 2.14 -4.33 2.98
CA ARG A 109 1.83 -4.72 1.60
C ARG A 109 0.32 -4.65 1.35
N GLY A 110 -0.49 -5.20 2.24
CA GLY A 110 -1.95 -5.17 2.14
C GLY A 110 -2.51 -3.76 2.10
N MET A 111 -2.01 -2.84 2.94
CA MET A 111 -2.41 -1.43 2.90
C MET A 111 -2.04 -0.75 1.59
N ILE A 112 -0.83 -0.98 1.07
CA ILE A 112 -0.38 -0.41 -0.21
C ILE A 112 -1.24 -0.96 -1.36
N MET A 113 -1.50 -2.27 -1.38
CA MET A 113 -2.37 -2.88 -2.39
C MET A 113 -3.81 -2.36 -2.31
N ALA A 114 -4.37 -2.23 -1.11
CA ALA A 114 -5.70 -1.68 -0.91
C ALA A 114 -5.80 -0.22 -1.36
N ALA A 115 -4.78 0.60 -1.07
CA ALA A 115 -4.72 1.98 -1.52
C ALA A 115 -4.54 2.08 -3.04
N ALA A 116 -3.73 1.21 -3.64
CA ALA A 116 -3.55 1.14 -5.08
C ALA A 116 -4.83 0.72 -5.81
N MET A 117 -5.55 -0.28 -5.29
CA MET A 117 -6.85 -0.72 -5.80
C MET A 117 -7.99 0.27 -5.56
N MET A 118 -7.72 1.47 -5.04
CA MET A 118 -8.69 2.56 -5.01
C MET A 118 -8.43 3.61 -6.10
N ASP A 119 -7.30 3.51 -6.81
CA ASP A 119 -6.97 4.42 -7.90
C ASP A 119 -7.46 3.82 -9.23
N LYS A 120 -8.37 4.54 -9.90
CA LYS A 120 -8.96 4.11 -11.18
C LYS A 120 -7.90 3.82 -12.25
N ARG A 121 -6.78 4.54 -12.25
CA ARG A 121 -5.69 4.33 -13.22
C ARG A 121 -5.05 2.94 -13.08
N ILE A 122 -5.04 2.40 -11.87
CA ILE A 122 -4.54 1.05 -11.61
C ILE A 122 -5.56 0.01 -12.06
N TRP A 123 -6.86 0.26 -11.90
CA TRP A 123 -7.92 -0.61 -12.45
C TRP A 123 -7.86 -0.70 -13.97
N GLU A 124 -7.75 0.46 -14.64
CA GLU A 124 -7.60 0.53 -16.09
C GLU A 124 -6.36 -0.25 -16.56
N TYR A 125 -5.26 -0.17 -15.82
CA TYR A 125 -4.04 -0.92 -16.12
C TYR A 125 -4.21 -2.44 -15.98
N VAL A 126 -4.85 -2.92 -14.91
CA VAL A 126 -5.06 -4.36 -14.71
C VAL A 126 -6.23 -4.93 -15.54
N GLY A 127 -6.82 -4.11 -16.42
CA GLY A 127 -7.97 -4.49 -17.25
C GLY A 127 -9.25 -4.71 -16.44
N TYR A 128 -9.34 -4.13 -15.24
CA TYR A 128 -10.50 -4.25 -14.37
C TYR A 128 -11.48 -3.12 -14.66
N ALA A 129 -12.71 -3.48 -15.06
CA ALA A 129 -13.81 -2.56 -15.35
C ALA A 129 -14.91 -2.66 -14.25
N PRO A 130 -14.74 -2.01 -13.09
CA PRO A 130 -15.66 -2.17 -11.96
C PRO A 130 -17.07 -1.63 -12.25
N GLU A 131 -17.20 -0.60 -13.08
CA GLU A 131 -18.50 -0.01 -13.45
C GLU A 131 -19.40 -1.01 -14.19
N GLU A 132 -18.82 -1.79 -15.11
CA GLU A 132 -19.55 -2.85 -15.85
C GLU A 132 -19.97 -3.97 -14.90
N HIS A 133 -19.09 -4.37 -13.99
CA HIS A 133 -19.37 -5.41 -12.99
C HIS A 133 -20.44 -4.99 -11.97
N ILE A 134 -20.44 -3.72 -11.57
CA ILE A 134 -21.46 -3.14 -10.69
C ILE A 134 -22.80 -3.07 -11.41
N HIS A 135 -22.83 -2.63 -12.67
CA HIS A 135 -24.05 -2.62 -13.50
C HIS A 135 -24.62 -4.02 -13.71
N GLU A 136 -23.78 -5.02 -13.98
CA GLU A 136 -24.21 -6.41 -14.09
C GLU A 136 -24.85 -6.93 -12.78
N LYS A 137 -24.23 -6.63 -11.64
CA LYS A 137 -24.75 -7.02 -10.31
C LYS A 137 -26.08 -6.34 -9.98
N ILE A 138 -26.21 -5.04 -10.28
CA ILE A 138 -27.46 -4.30 -10.11
C ILE A 138 -28.55 -4.92 -10.98
N LYS A 139 -28.26 -5.18 -12.26
CA LYS A 139 -29.21 -5.78 -13.20
C LYS A 139 -29.63 -7.19 -12.80
N GLN A 140 -28.71 -8.01 -12.30
CA GLN A 140 -29.03 -9.34 -11.74
C GLN A 140 -29.94 -9.25 -10.50
N HIS A 141 -29.69 -8.27 -9.63
CA HIS A 141 -30.52 -8.05 -8.45
C HIS A 141 -31.95 -7.59 -8.82
N GLU A 142 -32.08 -6.66 -9.77
CA GLU A 142 -33.38 -6.22 -10.30
C GLU A 142 -34.16 -7.38 -10.94
N GLN A 143 -33.49 -8.25 -11.70
CA GLN A 143 -34.10 -9.44 -12.29
C GLN A 143 -34.59 -10.44 -11.22
N LEU A 144 -33.79 -10.69 -10.18
CA LEU A 144 -34.18 -11.56 -9.06
C LEU A 144 -35.40 -11.01 -8.31
N MET A 145 -35.40 -9.71 -8.00
CA MET A 145 -36.53 -9.06 -7.32
C MET A 145 -37.81 -9.12 -8.17
N SER A 146 -37.71 -8.87 -9.48
CA SER A 146 -38.86 -8.97 -10.39
C SER A 146 -39.42 -10.40 -10.52
N SER A 147 -38.59 -11.42 -10.32
CA SER A 147 -38.99 -12.83 -10.36
C SER A 147 -39.61 -13.35 -9.06
N MET A 148 -39.47 -12.59 -7.96
CA MET A 148 -40.06 -12.91 -6.65
C MET A 148 -41.44 -12.24 -6.42
N GLU A 149 -41.79 -11.25 -7.24
CA GLU A 149 -43.09 -10.56 -7.21
C GLU A 149 -44.16 -11.22 -8.12
N VAL A 150 -43.82 -12.36 -8.75
CA VAL A 150 -44.73 -13.22 -9.52
C VAL A 150 -45.03 -14.49 -8.74
#